data_AF-A0A2H0UUR2-F1
#
_entry.id   AF-A0A2H0UUR2-F1
#
_cell.length_a   1.000
_cell.length_b   1.000
_cell.length_c   1.000
_cell.angle_alpha   90.00
_cell.angle_beta   90.00
_cell.angle_gamma   90.00
#
_symmetry.space_group_name_H-M   'P 1'
#
loop_
_entity.id
_entity.type
_entity.pdbx_description
1 polymer ?
#
loop_
_entity_poly.entity_id
_entity_poly.type
_entity_poly.pdbx_seq_one_letter_code
_entity_poly.pdbx_strand_id
1 'polypeptide(L)'
;MNKNPIINAFAASAYIVGIVLLINHITKVLSDNGDKLIIPILMLSLFTLSAAVMGFIFLFIPIQMYLDGKKKEGGMLLIKSVGAFAVITSIILIVALV
;
A
#
# COMPACT_ATOMS: atom_id res chain seq x y z
N MET A 1 -3.93 -4.79 13.18
CA MET A 1 -4.28 -5.60 12.00
C MET A 1 -5.07 -6.81 12.46
N ASN A 2 -6.23 -7.06 11.85
CA ASN A 2 -7.08 -8.18 12.23
C ASN A 2 -6.73 -9.42 11.37
N LYS A 3 -7.06 -10.63 11.82
CA LYS A 3 -6.82 -11.87 11.04
C LYS A 3 -7.67 -11.98 9.76
N ASN A 4 -8.52 -10.99 9.49
CA ASN A 4 -9.39 -10.96 8.33
C ASN A 4 -8.68 -10.29 7.14
N PRO A 5 -8.38 -11.04 6.06
CA PRO A 5 -7.68 -10.51 4.88
C PRO A 5 -8.45 -9.39 4.18
N ILE A 6 -9.79 -9.43 4.22
CA ILE A 6 -10.65 -8.43 3.56
C ILE A 6 -10.54 -7.07 4.25
N ILE A 7 -10.53 -7.06 5.58
CA ILE A 7 -10.37 -5.82 6.37
C ILE A 7 -9.00 -5.19 6.10
N ASN A 8 -7.95 -6.02 6.01
CA ASN A 8 -6.61 -5.53 5.69
C ASN A 8 -6.54 -4.94 4.27
N ALA A 9 -7.23 -5.56 3.31
CA ALA A 9 -7.25 -5.04 1.95
C ALA A 9 -8.03 -3.72 1.83
N PHE A 10 -9.18 -3.59 2.50
CA PHE A 10 -9.91 -2.32 2.57
C PHE A 10 -9.10 -1.22 3.26
N ALA A 11 -8.40 -1.54 4.35
CA ALA A 11 -7.53 -0.60 5.04
C ALA A 11 -6.37 -0.13 4.14
N ALA A 12 -5.78 -1.06 3.37
CA ALA A 12 -4.75 -0.73 2.38
C ALA A 12 -5.29 0.18 1.28
N SER A 13 -6.47 -0.11 0.74
CA SER A 13 -7.13 0.74 -0.26
C SER A 13 -7.42 2.15 0.26
N ALA A 14 -7.95 2.27 1.48
CA ALA A 14 -8.23 3.57 2.09
C ALA A 14 -6.95 4.39 2.30
N TYR A 15 -5.85 3.75 2.72
CA TYR A 15 -4.55 4.39 2.84
C TYR A 15 -4.03 4.91 1.49
N ILE A 16 -4.13 4.10 0.42
CA ILE A 16 -3.71 4.52 -0.93
C ILE A 16 -4.50 5.73 -1.40
N VAL A 17 -5.83 5.73 -1.22
CA VAL A 17 -6.68 6.89 -1.58
C VAL A 17 -6.21 8.15 -0.83
N GLY A 18 -5.93 8.03 0.47
CA GLY A 18 -5.40 9.15 1.26
C GLY A 18 -4.06 9.69 0.74
N ILE A 19 -3.13 8.79 0.39
CA ILE A 19 -1.84 9.17 -0.19
C ILE A 19 -2.01 9.86 -1.55
N VAL A 20 -2.88 9.36 -2.41
CA VAL A 20 -3.16 9.98 -3.73
C VAL A 20 -3.74 11.38 -3.57
N LEU A 21 -4.69 11.57 -2.65
CA LEU A 21 -5.25 12.90 -2.35
C LEU A 21 -4.19 13.86 -1.84
N LEU A 22 -3.29 13.40 -0.96
CA LEU A 22 -2.18 14.19 -0.44
C LEU A 22 -1.20 14.58 -1.55
N ILE A 23 -0.80 13.63 -2.40
CA ILE A 23 0.09 13.88 -3.55
C ILE A 23 -0.55 14.92 -4.47
N ASN A 24 -1.81 14.74 -4.86
CA ASN A 24 -2.49 15.69 -5.73
C ASN A 24 -2.57 17.10 -5.13
N HIS A 25 -2.79 17.21 -3.82
CA HIS A 25 -2.80 18.50 -3.13
C HIS A 25 -1.41 19.15 -3.12
N ILE A 26 -0.37 18.40 -2.74
CA ILE A 26 1.02 18.85 -2.71
C ILE A 26 1.51 19.25 -4.10
N THR A 27 1.25 18.43 -5.12
CA THR A 27 1.63 18.72 -6.51
C THR A 27 0.93 19.96 -7.03
N LYS A 28 -0.37 20.16 -6.74
CA LYS A 28 -1.06 21.39 -7.14
C LYS A 28 -0.45 22.65 -6.52
N VAL A 29 -0.06 22.59 -5.24
CA VAL A 29 0.58 23.72 -4.54
C VAL A 29 2.01 23.94 -5.06
N LEU A 30 2.76 22.87 -5.34
CA LEU A 30 4.13 22.97 -5.86
C LEU A 30 4.17 23.27 -7.37
N SER A 31 3.18 22.95 -8.18
CA SER A 31 3.24 23.22 -9.62
C SER A 31 3.14 24.71 -9.96
N ASP A 32 2.60 25.54 -9.06
CA ASP A 32 2.54 27.00 -9.24
C ASP A 32 3.85 27.71 -8.87
N ASN A 33 4.72 27.14 -8.01
CA ASN A 33 5.91 27.83 -7.47
C ASN A 33 7.12 26.91 -7.16
N GLY A 34 7.05 25.64 -7.51
CA GLY A 34 7.93 24.59 -7.00
C GLY A 34 9.10 24.29 -7.92
N ASP A 35 10.26 24.13 -7.30
CA ASP A 35 11.51 23.82 -7.97
C ASP A 35 11.46 22.45 -8.67
N LYS A 36 11.98 22.36 -9.90
CA LYS A 36 11.89 21.16 -10.76
C LYS A 36 12.51 19.91 -10.13
N LEU A 37 13.39 20.08 -9.13
CA LEU A 37 14.05 19.00 -8.40
C LEU A 37 13.28 18.55 -7.14
N ILE A 38 12.44 19.40 -6.55
CA ILE A 38 11.71 19.07 -5.31
C ILE A 38 10.57 18.10 -5.60
N ILE A 39 9.87 18.26 -6.75
CA ILE A 39 8.74 17.41 -7.12
C ILE A 39 9.13 15.92 -7.22
N PRO A 40 10.20 15.53 -7.95
CA PRO A 40 10.64 14.14 -8.01
C PRO A 40 11.04 13.56 -6.64
N ILE A 41 11.70 14.36 -5.79
CA ILE A 41 12.14 13.94 -4.46
C ILE A 41 10.91 13.61 -3.61
N LEU A 42 9.91 14.48 -3.56
CA LEU A 42 8.68 14.26 -2.80
C LEU A 42 7.91 13.04 -3.30
N MET A 43 7.81 12.85 -4.62
CA MET A 43 7.15 11.66 -5.17
C MET A 43 7.87 10.37 -4.78
N LEU A 44 9.21 10.33 -4.90
CA LEU A 44 10.02 9.19 -4.49
C LEU A 44 9.92 8.92 -2.98
N SER A 45 9.95 9.96 -2.15
CA SER A 45 9.80 9.83 -0.70
C SER A 45 8.43 9.29 -0.31
N LEU A 46 7.34 9.81 -0.89
CA LEU A 46 5.97 9.34 -0.61
C LEU A 46 5.76 7.92 -1.12
N PHE A 47 6.27 7.58 -2.30
CA PHE A 47 6.25 6.22 -2.82
C PHE A 47 7.00 5.26 -1.89
N THR A 48 8.20 5.62 -1.46
CA THR A 48 9.02 4.80 -0.55
C THR A 48 8.36 4.64 0.82
N LEU A 49 7.79 5.72 1.37
CA LEU A 49 7.03 5.68 2.61
C LEU A 49 5.81 4.76 2.49
N SER A 50 5.07 4.86 1.40
CA SER A 50 3.93 3.98 1.12
C SER A 50 4.35 2.52 1.00
N ALA A 51 5.43 2.24 0.28
CA ALA A 51 5.98 0.89 0.16
C ALA A 51 6.43 0.34 1.53
N ALA A 52 7.05 1.16 2.38
CA ALA A 52 7.45 0.77 3.74
C ALA A 52 6.23 0.47 4.62
N VAL A 53 5.21 1.32 4.61
CA VAL A 53 3.95 1.12 5.35
C VAL A 53 3.25 -0.16 4.87
N MET A 54 3.14 -0.35 3.56
CA MET A 54 2.55 -1.58 2.99
C MET A 54 3.36 -2.82 3.33
N GLY A 55 4.70 -2.74 3.27
CA GLY A 55 5.57 -3.81 3.72
C GLY A 55 5.31 -4.17 5.18
N PHE A 56 5.16 -3.18 6.06
CA PHE A 56 4.82 -3.42 7.46
C PHE A 56 3.45 -4.07 7.61
N ILE A 57 2.43 -3.58 6.90
CA ILE A 57 1.08 -4.16 6.93
C ILE A 57 1.13 -5.61 6.44
N PHE A 58 1.70 -5.90 5.27
CA PHE A 58 1.66 -7.26 4.73
C PHE A 58 2.60 -8.24 5.41
N LEU A 59 3.76 -7.80 5.91
CA LEU A 59 4.83 -8.70 6.37
C LEU A 59 4.90 -8.85 7.89
N PHE A 60 4.41 -7.90 8.69
CA PHE A 60 4.59 -7.93 10.14
C PHE A 60 3.99 -9.19 10.79
N ILE A 61 2.72 -9.49 10.49
CA ILE A 61 2.04 -10.69 11.03
C ILE A 61 2.66 -11.99 10.48
N PRO A 62 2.87 -12.15 9.15
CA PRO A 62 3.55 -13.34 8.62
C PRO A 62 4.94 -13.59 9.21
N ILE A 63 5.74 -12.54 9.39
CA ILE A 63 7.07 -12.64 9.99
C ILE A 63 6.96 -13.08 11.45
N GLN A 64 6.05 -12.50 12.23
CA GLN A 64 5.81 -12.94 13.60
C GLN A 64 5.42 -14.42 13.67
N MET A 65 4.48 -14.86 12.82
CA MET A 65 4.08 -16.27 12.73
C MET A 65 5.24 -17.18 12.28
N TYR A 66 6.13 -16.69 11.42
CA TYR A 66 7.32 -17.43 10.98
C TYR A 66 8.32 -17.61 12.13
N LEU A 67 8.54 -16.58 12.94
CA LEU A 67 9.39 -16.60 14.14
C LEU A 67 8.80 -17.51 15.23
N ASP A 68 7.47 -17.55 15.36
CA ASP A 68 6.74 -18.46 16.27
C ASP A 68 6.73 -19.93 15.78
N GLY A 69 7.49 -20.27 14.73
CA GLY A 69 7.59 -21.63 14.17
C GLY A 69 6.44 -22.03 13.24
N LYS A 70 5.41 -21.18 13.07
CA LYS A 70 4.24 -21.43 12.21
C LYS A 70 4.49 -21.03 10.76
N LYS A 71 5.59 -21.52 10.19
CA LYS A 71 6.09 -21.11 8.86
C LYS A 71 5.07 -21.28 7.73
N LYS A 72 4.36 -22.42 7.71
CA LYS A 72 3.33 -22.70 6.69
C LYS A 72 2.14 -21.74 6.78
N GLU A 73 1.67 -21.45 7.99
CA GLU A 73 0.54 -20.54 8.20
C GLU A 73 0.92 -19.09 7.89
N GLY A 74 2.10 -18.64 8.30
CA GLY A 74 2.61 -17.29 8.00
C GLY A 74 2.74 -17.05 6.49
N GLY A 75 3.35 -18.00 5.77
CA GLY A 75 3.46 -17.92 4.31
C GLY A 75 2.09 -17.92 3.61
N MET A 76 1.16 -18.77 4.07
CA MET A 76 -0.21 -18.81 3.54
C MET A 76 -0.96 -17.50 3.78
N LEU A 77 -0.78 -16.87 4.94
CA LEU A 77 -1.41 -15.59 5.28
C LEU A 77 -0.87 -14.45 4.42
N LEU A 78 0.43 -14.43 4.14
CA LEU A 78 1.07 -13.48 3.23
C LEU A 78 0.49 -13.62 1.81
N ILE A 79 0.51 -14.82 1.24
CA ILE A 79 0.00 -15.09 -0.12
C ILE A 79 -1.47 -14.70 -0.24
N LYS A 80 -2.30 -15.05 0.76
CA LYS A 80 -3.72 -14.66 0.76
C LYS A 80 -3.92 -13.14 0.83
N SER A 81 -3.11 -12.45 1.63
CA SER A 81 -3.22 -10.99 1.78
C SER A 81 -2.77 -10.27 0.50
N VAL A 82 -1.66 -10.68 -0.10
CA VAL A 82 -1.17 -10.13 -1.38
C VAL A 82 -2.12 -10.48 -2.52
N GLY A 83 -2.62 -11.71 -2.58
CA GLY A 83 -3.58 -12.15 -3.58
C GLY A 83 -4.90 -11.36 -3.51
N ALA A 84 -5.45 -11.15 -2.31
CA ALA A 84 -6.65 -10.34 -2.13
C ALA A 84 -6.42 -8.88 -2.58
N PHE A 85 -5.28 -8.29 -2.22
CA PHE A 85 -4.92 -6.95 -2.66
C PHE A 85 -4.73 -6.85 -4.18
N ALA A 86 -4.12 -7.88 -4.81
CA ALA A 86 -3.98 -7.95 -6.25
C ALA A 86 -5.34 -8.01 -6.96
N VAL A 87 -6.28 -8.83 -6.48
CA VAL A 87 -7.64 -8.90 -7.04
C VAL A 87 -8.35 -7.56 -6.95
N ILE A 88 -8.31 -6.89 -5.80
CA ILE A 88 -8.92 -5.56 -5.63
C ILE A 88 -8.28 -4.55 -6.58
N THR A 89 -6.94 -4.57 -6.70
CA THR A 89 -6.21 -3.70 -7.61
C THR A 89 -6.61 -3.95 -9.07
N SER A 90 -6.71 -5.22 -9.49
CA SER A 90 -7.16 -5.57 -10.84
C SER A 90 -8.59 -5.11 -11.12
N ILE A 91 -9.51 -5.26 -10.17
CA ILE A 91 -10.90 -4.77 -10.32
C ILE A 91 -10.91 -3.24 -10.51
N ILE A 92 -10.18 -2.51 -9.68
CA ILE A 92 -10.08 -1.04 -9.78
C ILE A 92 -9.52 -0.63 -11.15
N LEU A 93 -8.47 -1.31 -11.63
CA LEU A 93 -7.88 -1.02 -12.94
C LEU A 93 -8.84 -1.32 -14.09
N ILE A 94 -9.59 -2.43 -14.03
CA ILE A 94 -10.60 -2.76 -15.04
C ILE A 94 -11.69 -1.69 -15.05
N VAL A 95 -12.19 -1.27 -13.87
CA VAL A 95 -13.22 -0.22 -13.77
C VAL A 95 -12.69 1.14 -14.25
N ALA A 96 -11.41 1.45 -14.04
CA ALA A 96 -10.81 2.71 -14.50
C ALA A 96 -10.53 2.77 -16.01
N LEU A 97 -10.46 1.61 -16.69
CA LEU A 97 -10.14 1.48 -18.12
C LEU A 97 -11.37 1.22 -19.02
N VAL A 98 -12.55 1.00 -18.43
CA VAL A 98 -13.85 0.81 -19.13
C VAL A 98 -14.65 2.10 -19.03
#